data_AF-A0A2E0YCK7-F1
#
_entry.id   AF-A0A2E0YCK7-F1
#
_cell.length_a   1.000
_cell.length_b   1.000
_cell.length_c   1.000
_cell.angle_alpha   90.00
_cell.angle_beta   90.00
_cell.angle_gamma   90.00
#
_symmetry.space_group_name_H-M   'P 1'
#
loop_
_entity.id
_entity.type
_entity.pdbx_description
1 polymer ?
#
loop_
_entity_poly.entity_id
_entity_poly.type
_entity_poly.pdbx_seq_one_letter_code
_entity_poly.pdbx_strand_id
1 'polypeptide(L)'
;MDRSLYRPFLVYFVLFGVLFLLHILFAMYSLELLFEVVAFIITISVFFMGPIVLLFSQNRYAVYDEILFSCLCFSPILGFGLGWAYSGMEFTKLVIVFSFVNTLVHLGYKRGFKYLWGMDRINA
;
A
#
# COMPACT_ATOMS: atom_id res chain seq x y z
N MET A 1 13.04 0.85 -16.79
CA MET A 1 12.93 0.75 -15.32
C MET A 1 13.86 -0.38 -14.88
N ASP A 2 14.78 -0.12 -13.96
CA ASP A 2 15.76 -1.12 -13.50
C ASP A 2 15.05 -2.35 -12.89
N ARG A 3 15.65 -3.53 -13.03
CA ARG A 3 15.13 -4.81 -12.53
C ARG A 3 14.93 -4.82 -11.03
N SER A 4 15.77 -4.07 -10.32
CA SER A 4 15.71 -3.84 -8.88
C SER A 4 14.44 -3.10 -8.44
N LEU A 5 13.87 -2.26 -9.31
CA LEU A 5 12.70 -1.43 -9.02
C LEU A 5 11.38 -2.13 -9.32
N TYR A 6 11.22 -2.73 -10.51
CA TYR A 6 9.89 -3.24 -10.90
C TYR A 6 9.51 -4.57 -10.25
N ARG A 7 10.49 -5.42 -9.92
CA ARG A 7 10.26 -6.73 -9.28
C ARG A 7 9.49 -6.64 -7.95
N PRO A 8 9.89 -5.80 -6.97
CA PRO A 8 9.17 -5.72 -5.70
C PRO A 8 7.74 -5.19 -5.88
N PHE A 9 7.52 -4.23 -6.80
CA PHE A 9 6.17 -3.79 -7.16
C PHE A 9 5.33 -4.92 -7.76
N LEU A 10 5.89 -5.71 -8.67
CA LEU A 10 5.18 -6.84 -9.28
C LEU A 10 4.74 -7.85 -8.21
N VAL A 11 5.65 -8.23 -7.30
CA VAL A 11 5.31 -9.14 -6.19
C VAL A 11 4.20 -8.55 -5.33
N TYR A 12 4.30 -7.28 -4.95
CA TYR A 12 3.28 -6.60 -4.16
C TYR A 12 1.92 -6.57 -4.88
N PHE A 13 1.86 -6.19 -6.16
CA PHE A 13 0.61 -6.12 -6.91
C PHE A 13 -0.02 -7.49 -7.16
N VAL A 14 0.78 -8.55 -7.35
CA VAL A 14 0.26 -9.92 -7.44
C VAL A 14 -0.38 -10.34 -6.12
N LEU A 15 0.30 -10.13 -4.99
CA LEU A 15 -0.24 -10.46 -3.67
C LEU A 15 -1.51 -9.65 -3.37
N PHE A 16 -1.47 -8.34 -3.63
CA PHE A 16 -2.63 -7.47 -3.48
C PHE A 16 -3.80 -7.91 -4.37
N GLY A 17 -3.53 -8.26 -5.63
CA GLY A 17 -4.54 -8.75 -6.57
C GLY A 17 -5.18 -10.06 -6.11
N VAL A 18 -4.38 -11.00 -5.59
CA VAL A 18 -4.90 -12.25 -5.01
C VAL A 18 -5.79 -11.97 -3.80
N LEU A 19 -5.37 -11.10 -2.88
CA LEU A 19 -6.19 -10.69 -1.73
C LEU A 19 -7.49 -10.03 -2.16
N PHE A 20 -7.44 -9.14 -3.16
CA PHE A 20 -8.62 -8.47 -3.69
C PHE A 20 -9.59 -9.45 -4.36
N LEU A 21 -9.10 -10.44 -5.09
CA LEU A 21 -9.94 -11.51 -5.64
C LEU A 21 -10.57 -12.37 -4.53
N LEU A 22 -9.81 -12.72 -3.49
CA LEU A 22 -10.34 -13.43 -2.34
C LEU A 22 -11.43 -12.63 -1.62
N HIS A 23 -11.26 -11.32 -1.47
CA HIS A 23 -12.26 -10.42 -0.91
C HIS A 23 -13.59 -10.49 -1.71
N ILE A 24 -13.53 -10.47 -3.05
CA ILE A 24 -14.73 -10.60 -3.90
C ILE A 24 -15.36 -11.99 -3.75
N LEU A 25 -14.56 -13.06 -3.77
CA LEU A 25 -15.07 -14.42 -3.64
C LEU A 25 -15.73 -14.65 -2.27
N PHE A 26 -15.12 -14.18 -1.18
CA PHE A 26 -15.67 -14.32 0.17
C PHE A 26 -16.97 -13.53 0.35
N ALA A 27 -17.08 -12.35 -0.26
CA ALA A 27 -18.33 -11.60 -0.32
C ALA A 27 -19.41 -12.38 -1.09
N MET A 28 -19.06 -13.00 -2.22
CA MET A 28 -19.99 -13.77 -3.06
C MET A 28 -20.52 -15.03 -2.36
N TYR A 29 -19.70 -15.71 -1.57
CA TYR A 29 -20.08 -16.92 -0.81
C TYR A 29 -20.60 -16.63 0.60
N SER A 30 -20.83 -15.35 0.96
CA SER A 30 -21.31 -14.93 2.29
C SER A 30 -20.43 -15.42 3.46
N LEU A 31 -19.11 -15.49 3.24
CA LEU A 31 -18.13 -15.90 4.26
C LEU A 31 -17.66 -14.68 5.07
N GLU A 32 -18.53 -14.16 5.94
CA GLU A 32 -18.36 -12.87 6.65
C GLU A 32 -17.01 -12.73 7.38
N LEU A 33 -16.64 -13.69 8.22
CA LEU A 33 -15.38 -13.63 8.98
C LEU A 33 -14.15 -13.55 8.05
N LEU A 34 -14.11 -14.38 7.01
CA LEU A 34 -12.98 -14.42 6.06
C LEU A 34 -12.93 -13.14 5.22
N PHE A 35 -14.08 -12.63 4.82
CA PHE A 35 -14.22 -11.35 4.14
C PHE A 35 -13.63 -10.22 4.97
N GLU A 36 -14.01 -10.10 6.25
CA GLU A 36 -13.51 -9.05 7.15
C GLU A 36 -12.00 -9.14 7.37
N VAL A 37 -11.49 -10.37 7.57
CA VAL A 37 -10.04 -10.60 7.75
C VAL A 37 -9.26 -10.18 6.50
N VAL A 38 -9.72 -10.56 5.30
CA VAL A 38 -9.05 -10.16 4.06
C VAL A 38 -9.17 -8.66 3.82
N ALA A 39 -10.32 -8.06 4.05
CA ALA A 39 -10.49 -6.61 3.96
C ALA A 39 -9.52 -5.86 4.89
N PHE A 40 -9.34 -6.35 6.12
CA PHE A 40 -8.38 -5.80 7.07
C PHE A 40 -6.93 -5.94 6.57
N ILE A 41 -6.55 -7.10 6.01
CA ILE A 41 -5.21 -7.32 5.44
C ILE A 41 -4.97 -6.41 4.22
N ILE A 42 -5.97 -6.21 3.36
CA ILE A 42 -5.90 -5.26 2.23
C ILE A 42 -5.66 -3.85 2.76
N THR A 43 -6.40 -3.44 3.78
CA THR A 43 -6.23 -2.12 4.41
C THR A 43 -4.82 -1.90 4.94
N ILE A 44 -4.28 -2.87 5.70
CA ILE A 44 -2.89 -2.83 6.15
C ILE A 44 -1.94 -2.74 4.95
N SER A 45 -2.15 -3.57 3.92
CA SER A 45 -1.29 -3.60 2.74
C SER A 45 -1.22 -2.26 2.03
N VAL A 46 -2.36 -1.57 1.87
CA VAL A 46 -2.41 -0.23 1.28
C VAL A 46 -1.68 0.79 2.15
N PHE A 47 -1.95 0.83 3.46
CA PHE A 47 -1.31 1.82 4.34
C PHE A 47 0.20 1.60 4.47
N PHE A 48 0.67 0.35 4.41
CA PHE A 48 2.07 -0.01 4.57
C PHE A 48 2.75 -0.40 3.25
N MET A 49 2.21 0.01 2.10
CA MET A 49 2.73 -0.35 0.78
C MET A 49 4.22 -0.02 0.63
N GLY A 50 4.65 1.19 1.03
CA GLY A 50 6.07 1.59 0.97
C GLY A 50 7.03 0.62 1.68
N PRO A 51 6.88 0.43 3.01
CA PRO A 51 7.65 -0.55 3.76
C PRO A 51 7.60 -1.98 3.20
N ILE A 52 6.41 -2.45 2.79
CA ILE A 52 6.24 -3.81 2.24
C ILE A 52 7.00 -3.97 0.93
N VAL A 53 6.90 -3.01 -0.01
CA VAL A 53 7.63 -3.05 -1.28
C VAL A 53 9.14 -2.99 -1.05
N LEU A 54 9.61 -2.18 -0.09
CA LEU A 54 11.02 -2.16 0.30
C LEU A 54 11.51 -3.50 0.84
N LEU A 55 10.70 -4.24 1.61
CA LEU A 55 11.07 -5.57 2.12
C LEU A 55 11.39 -6.55 0.99
N PHE A 56 10.65 -6.49 -0.11
CA PHE A 56 10.87 -7.32 -1.30
C PHE A 56 12.02 -6.84 -2.20
N SER A 57 12.59 -5.66 -1.96
CA SER A 57 13.73 -5.15 -2.72
C SER A 57 15.05 -5.78 -2.26
N GLN A 58 15.86 -6.20 -3.24
CA GLN A 58 17.17 -6.81 -3.02
C GLN A 58 18.25 -5.79 -2.62
N ASN A 59 18.16 -4.54 -3.11
CA ASN A 59 19.12 -3.48 -2.79
C ASN A 59 18.38 -2.24 -2.28
N ARG A 60 17.80 -2.36 -1.08
CA ARG A 60 16.89 -1.36 -0.50
C ARG A 60 17.51 0.04 -0.45
N TYR A 61 18.82 0.15 -0.20
CA TYR A 61 19.52 1.43 -0.10
C TYR A 61 19.55 2.19 -1.43
N ALA A 62 19.84 1.50 -2.54
CA ALA A 62 19.94 2.13 -3.86
C ALA A 62 18.59 2.60 -4.40
N VAL A 63 17.50 1.88 -4.07
CA VAL A 63 16.16 2.16 -4.63
C VAL A 63 15.19 2.80 -3.65
N TYR A 64 15.66 3.20 -2.47
CA TYR A 64 14.80 3.63 -1.36
C TYR A 64 13.88 4.81 -1.74
N ASP A 65 14.48 5.90 -2.22
CA ASP A 65 13.71 7.12 -2.48
C ASP A 65 12.78 6.95 -3.68
N GLU A 66 13.22 6.23 -4.72
CA GLU A 66 12.41 5.93 -5.91
C GLU A 66 11.20 5.04 -5.56
N ILE A 67 11.38 4.00 -4.75
CA ILE A 67 10.28 3.14 -4.30
C ILE A 67 9.29 3.93 -3.46
N LEU A 68 9.75 4.68 -2.45
CA LEU A 68 8.85 5.43 -1.58
C LEU A 68 8.14 6.58 -2.32
N PHE A 69 8.82 7.24 -3.26
CA PHE A 69 8.19 8.22 -4.13
C PHE A 69 7.10 7.58 -4.99
N SER A 70 7.38 6.44 -5.62
CA SER A 70 6.40 5.72 -6.42
C SER A 70 5.19 5.28 -5.58
N CYS A 71 5.43 4.76 -4.36
CA CYS A 71 4.34 4.41 -3.45
C CYS A 71 3.51 5.63 -3.03
N LEU A 72 4.15 6.77 -2.79
CA LEU A 72 3.46 8.04 -2.53
C LEU A 72 2.55 8.44 -3.69
N CYS A 73 2.99 8.28 -4.95
CA CYS A 73 2.16 8.57 -6.12
C CYS A 73 0.93 7.65 -6.22
N PHE A 74 1.03 6.38 -5.83
CA PHE A 74 -0.10 5.45 -5.83
C PHE A 74 -1.03 5.60 -4.61
N SER A 75 -0.52 6.11 -3.49
CA SER A 75 -1.26 6.23 -2.24
C SER A 75 -2.62 6.96 -2.31
N PRO A 76 -2.80 8.09 -3.02
CA PRO A 76 -4.11 8.73 -3.10
C PRO A 76 -5.14 7.86 -3.84
N ILE A 77 -4.72 7.15 -4.88
CA ILE A 77 -5.58 6.29 -5.70
C ILE A 77 -6.02 5.06 -4.88
N LEU A 78 -5.08 4.42 -4.19
CA LEU A 78 -5.38 3.26 -3.36
C LEU A 78 -6.22 3.65 -2.13
N GLY A 79 -5.92 4.78 -1.51
CA GLY A 79 -6.71 5.30 -0.38
C GLY A 79 -8.13 5.69 -0.79
N PHE A 80 -8.30 6.23 -2.00
CA PHE A 80 -9.62 6.46 -2.59
C PHE A 80 -10.40 5.15 -2.73
N GLY A 81 -9.78 4.10 -3.31
CA GLY A 81 -10.40 2.79 -3.47
C GLY A 81 -10.85 2.18 -2.15
N LEU A 82 -10.01 2.27 -1.10
CA LEU A 82 -10.37 1.84 0.25
C LEU A 82 -11.55 2.63 0.82
N GLY A 83 -11.47 3.96 0.79
CA GLY A 83 -12.53 4.80 1.35
C GLY A 83 -13.87 4.59 0.65
N TRP A 84 -13.85 4.32 -0.66
CA TRP A 84 -15.02 3.94 -1.43
C TRP A 84 -15.58 2.57 -1.00
N ALA A 85 -14.73 1.57 -0.84
CA ALA A 85 -15.14 0.24 -0.35
C ALA A 85 -15.76 0.31 1.06
N TYR A 86 -15.13 1.03 2.00
CA TYR A 86 -15.65 1.20 3.36
C TYR A 86 -16.90 2.09 3.44
N SER A 87 -17.20 2.87 2.39
CA SER A 87 -18.42 3.68 2.30
C SER A 87 -19.59 2.93 1.65
N GLY A 88 -19.50 1.61 1.49
CA GLY A 88 -20.52 0.84 0.79
C GLY A 88 -20.61 1.20 -0.70
N MET A 89 -19.49 1.58 -1.31
CA MET A 89 -19.40 2.03 -2.71
C MET A 89 -20.13 3.34 -3.02
N GLU A 90 -20.42 4.14 -1.99
CA GLU A 90 -20.97 5.48 -2.15
C GLU A 90 -19.87 6.55 -2.12
N PHE A 91 -20.10 7.64 -2.88
CA PHE A 91 -19.22 8.81 -2.86
C PHE A 91 -19.49 9.67 -1.64
N THR A 92 -18.85 9.31 -0.52
CA THR A 92 -18.96 10.04 0.74
C THR A 92 -17.69 10.82 1.07
N LYS A 93 -17.76 11.69 2.09
CA LYS A 93 -16.57 12.40 2.62
C LYS A 93 -15.48 11.45 3.10
N LEU A 94 -15.81 10.22 3.51
CA LEU A 94 -14.84 9.23 3.95
C LEU A 94 -13.85 8.87 2.83
N VAL A 95 -14.30 8.84 1.57
CA VAL A 95 -13.43 8.56 0.41
C VAL A 95 -12.26 9.54 0.35
N ILE A 96 -12.56 10.83 0.53
CA ILE A 96 -11.56 11.91 0.53
C ILE A 96 -10.65 11.78 1.76
N VAL A 97 -11.23 11.52 2.94
CA VAL A 97 -10.47 11.36 4.19
C VAL A 97 -9.47 10.21 4.07
N PHE A 98 -9.89 9.03 3.61
CA PHE A 98 -9.00 7.88 3.43
C PHE A 98 -7.90 8.16 2.42
N SER A 99 -8.22 8.75 1.27
CA SER A 99 -7.23 9.15 0.26
C SER A 99 -6.19 10.10 0.82
N PHE A 100 -6.64 11.13 1.56
CA PHE A 100 -5.78 12.13 2.17
C PHE A 100 -4.90 11.53 3.28
N VAL A 101 -5.48 10.79 4.22
CA VAL A 101 -4.74 10.15 5.33
C VAL A 101 -3.71 9.15 4.78
N ASN A 102 -4.07 8.32 3.80
CA ASN A 102 -3.13 7.38 3.20
C ASN A 102 -1.94 8.10 2.53
N THR A 103 -2.21 9.23 1.86
CA THR A 103 -1.16 10.07 1.27
C THR A 103 -0.23 10.66 2.34
N LEU A 104 -0.78 11.14 3.46
CA LEU A 104 0.02 11.66 4.57
C LEU A 104 0.91 10.58 5.20
N VAL A 105 0.40 9.36 5.37
CA VAL A 105 1.18 8.21 5.85
C VAL A 105 2.38 7.94 4.94
N HIS A 106 2.15 7.89 3.61
CA HIS A 106 3.23 7.67 2.65
C HIS A 106 4.23 8.82 2.56
N LEU A 107 3.76 10.06 2.74
CA LEU A 107 4.64 11.22 2.85
C LEU A 107 5.52 11.12 4.10
N GLY A 108 4.94 10.66 5.21
CA GLY A 108 5.66 10.34 6.44
C GLY A 108 6.75 9.30 6.20
N TYR A 109 6.46 8.25 5.42
CA TYR A 109 7.48 7.27 5.06
C TYR A 109 8.62 7.89 4.26
N LYS A 110 8.32 8.63 3.20
CA LYS A 110 9.35 9.26 2.37
C LYS A 110 10.25 10.19 3.18
N ARG A 111 9.70 10.96 4.13
CA ARG A 111 10.46 11.97 4.89
C ARG A 111 11.17 11.42 6.13
N GLY A 112 10.52 10.55 6.89
CA GLY A 112 10.96 10.18 8.25
C GLY A 112 11.35 8.71 8.44
N PHE A 113 10.91 7.79 7.58
CA PHE A 113 11.11 6.36 7.82
C PHE A 113 12.57 5.92 7.77
N LYS A 114 13.44 6.70 7.10
CA LYS A 114 14.87 6.41 7.02
C LYS A 114 15.54 6.30 8.40
N TYR A 115 15.05 7.04 9.39
CA TYR A 115 15.58 7.00 10.75
C TYR A 115 15.11 5.76 11.53
N LEU A 116 13.88 5.32 11.30
CA LEU A 116 13.31 4.13 11.93
C LEU A 116 13.88 2.84 11.32
N TRP A 117 14.27 2.89 10.05
CA TRP A 117 14.68 1.72 9.28
C TRP A 117 16.20 1.61 9.07
N GLY A 118 17.01 2.46 9.71
CA GLY A 118 18.48 2.42 9.61
C GLY A 118 19.01 2.74 8.21
N MET A 119 18.35 3.67 7.52
CA MET A 119 18.66 4.14 6.16
C MET A 119 19.14 5.60 6.14
N ASP A 120 19.61 6.07 7.28
CA ASP A 120 20.25 7.36 7.50
C ASP A 120 21.44 7.61 6.55
N ARG A 121 22.19 6.56 6.20
CA ARG A 121 23.36 6.60 5.31
C ARG A 121 23.07 6.91 3.83
N ILE A 122 21.82 7.06 3.41
CA ILE A 122 21.46 7.33 1.99
C ILE A 122 21.74 8.78 1.58
N ASN A 123 21.93 9.70 2.52
CA ASN A 123 22.28 11.10 2.25
C ASN A 123 23.73 11.44 2.65
N ALA A 124 24.58 10.44 2.86
CA ALA A 124 26.00 10.60 3.20
C ALA A 124 26.89 10.50 1.95
#